data_AF-A0A1F6WVP2-F1
#
_entry.id   AF-A0A1F6WVP2-F1
#
_cell.length_a   1.000
_cell.length_b   1.000
_cell.length_c   1.000
_cell.angle_alpha   90.00
_cell.angle_beta   90.00
_cell.angle_gamma   90.00
#
_symmetry.space_group_name_H-M   'P 1'
#
loop_
_entity.id
_entity.type
_entity.pdbx_description
1 polymer ?
#
loop_
_entity_poly.entity_id
_entity_poly.type
_entity_poly.pdbx_seq_one_letter_code
_entity_poly.pdbx_strand_id
1 'polypeptide(L)'
;MKNETKICQNCKKNFTIESDDFGFYEKIKVPPPTFCPECRMQRRFTWRNERSLYHNKCIATGKNVVSGFSSDSGMIVYERDFWWSDKWDPMSFGVDYDFSKPFFLQFYHWRI
;
A
#
# COMPACT_ATOMS: atom_id res chain seq x y z
N MET A 1 25.28 22.87 -7.04
CA MET A 1 25.93 21.78 -7.81
C MET A 1 25.62 21.96 -9.29
N LYS A 2 26.40 21.40 -10.22
CA LYS A 2 26.04 21.42 -11.66
C LYS A 2 25.16 20.21 -11.98
N ASN A 3 24.39 20.28 -13.08
CA ASN A 3 23.62 19.14 -13.56
C ASN A 3 24.53 17.94 -13.84
N GLU A 4 24.10 16.74 -13.44
CA GLU A 4 24.86 15.51 -13.59
C GLU A 4 24.08 14.52 -14.47
N THR A 5 24.69 14.02 -15.54
CA THR A 5 24.10 12.95 -16.36
C THR A 5 24.57 11.60 -15.84
N LYS A 6 23.63 10.72 -15.47
CA LYS A 6 23.90 9.36 -15.01
C LYS A 6 23.27 8.32 -15.91
N ILE A 7 23.84 7.12 -15.90
CA ILE A 7 23.28 5.95 -16.57
C ILE A 7 22.38 5.21 -15.57
N CYS A 8 21.12 4.98 -15.93
CA CYS A 8 20.18 4.24 -15.08
C CYS A 8 20.60 2.77 -14.92
N GLN A 9 20.64 2.28 -13.68
CA GLN A 9 21.01 0.89 -13.39
C GLN A 9 20.10 -0.16 -14.06
N ASN A 10 18.80 0.12 -14.19
CA ASN A 10 17.81 -0.79 -14.79
C ASN A 10 17.79 -0.75 -16.33
N CYS A 11 17.26 0.33 -16.91
CA CYS A 11 17.04 0.44 -18.35
C CYS A 11 18.27 0.86 -19.16
N LYS A 12 19.41 1.13 -18.49
CA LYS A 12 20.68 1.59 -19.10
C LYS A 12 20.59 2.88 -19.92
N LYS A 13 19.48 3.63 -19.81
CA LYS A 13 19.31 4.95 -20.45
C LYS A 13 19.96 6.04 -19.60
N ASN A 14 20.43 7.09 -20.28
CA ASN A 14 20.91 8.30 -19.63
C ASN A 14 19.74 9.08 -19.02
N PHE A 15 19.94 9.66 -17.84
CA PHE A 15 19.03 10.60 -17.22
C PHE A 15 19.82 11.69 -16.49
N THR A 16 19.24 12.89 -16.46
CA THR A 16 19.85 14.06 -15.81
C THR A 16 19.31 14.19 -14.39
N ILE A 17 20.20 14.52 -13.45
CA ILE A 17 19.86 15.00 -12.11
C ILE A 17 20.10 16.51 -12.13
N GLU A 18 19.06 17.28 -11.88
CA GLU A 18 19.13 18.73 -11.90
C GLU A 18 19.88 19.25 -10.67
N SER A 19 20.51 20.41 -10.80
CA SER A 19 21.26 21.04 -9.71
C SER A 19 20.44 21.23 -8.42
N ASP A 20 19.15 21.56 -8.57
CA ASP A 20 18.20 21.75 -7.46
C ASP A 20 17.82 20.43 -6.77
N ASP A 21 17.85 19.30 -7.49
CA ASP A 21 17.52 17.99 -6.93
C ASP A 21 18.52 17.59 -5.83
N PHE A 22 19.78 17.99 -5.96
CA PHE A 22 20.80 17.68 -4.95
C PHE A 22 20.50 18.34 -3.61
N GLY A 23 20.03 19.59 -3.62
CA GLY A 23 19.63 20.29 -2.39
C GLY A 23 18.43 19.60 -1.72
N PHE A 24 17.50 19.06 -2.52
CA PHE A 24 16.40 18.27 -2.00
C PHE A 24 16.87 16.95 -1.36
N TYR A 25 17.73 16.19 -2.04
CA TYR A 25 18.25 14.92 -1.53
C TYR A 25 19.07 15.09 -0.24
N GLU A 26 19.88 16.16 -0.15
CA GLU A 26 20.62 16.52 1.05
C GLU A 26 19.68 16.86 2.22
N LYS A 27 18.65 17.68 1.98
CA LYS A 27 17.66 18.06 3.00
C LYS A 27 16.94 16.87 3.62
N ILE A 28 16.59 15.87 2.81
CA ILE A 28 15.93 14.64 3.29
C ILE A 28 16.91 13.53 3.70
N LYS A 29 18.22 13.81 3.67
CA LYS A 29 19.31 12.89 4.05
C LYS A 29 19.30 11.56 3.29
N VAL A 30 19.10 11.62 1.97
CA VAL A 30 19.16 10.43 1.09
C VAL A 30 20.17 10.64 -0.03
N PRO A 31 20.79 9.57 -0.57
CA PRO A 31 21.67 9.70 -1.72
C PRO A 31 20.91 10.03 -3.01
N PRO A 32 21.55 10.69 -3.99
CA PRO A 32 20.99 10.88 -5.32
C PRO A 32 20.62 9.55 -6.00
N PRO A 33 19.60 9.55 -6.89
CA PRO A 33 19.06 8.32 -7.46
C PRO A 33 20.05 7.63 -8.41
N THR A 34 20.04 6.30 -8.39
CA THR A 34 20.74 5.44 -9.38
C THR A 34 19.82 4.92 -10.49
N PHE A 35 18.52 5.18 -10.38
CA PHE A 35 17.48 4.79 -11.33
C PHE A 35 16.84 6.04 -11.93
N CYS A 36 16.54 6.02 -13.23
CA CYS A 36 15.83 7.10 -13.90
C CYS A 36 14.42 7.31 -13.30
N PRO A 37 13.79 8.47 -13.53
CA PRO A 37 12.44 8.77 -13.05
C PRO A 37 11.42 7.68 -13.37
N GLU A 38 11.42 7.12 -14.59
CA GLU A 38 10.48 6.09 -15.01
C GLU A 38 10.72 4.76 -14.29
N CYS A 39 11.96 4.33 -14.12
CA CYS A 39 12.26 3.09 -13.39
C CYS A 39 11.95 3.22 -11.89
N ARG A 40 12.19 4.39 -11.28
CA ARG A 40 11.73 4.66 -9.91
C ARG A 40 10.22 4.62 -9.81
N MET A 41 9.53 5.19 -10.79
CA MET A 41 8.07 5.18 -10.88
C MET A 41 7.52 3.75 -10.97
N GLN A 42 8.06 2.92 -11.87
CA GLN A 42 7.67 1.51 -12.00
C GLN A 42 7.81 0.76 -10.68
N ARG A 43 8.94 0.93 -9.96
CA ARG A 43 9.16 0.31 -8.65
C ARG A 43 8.16 0.76 -7.58
N ARG A 44 7.83 2.05 -7.55
CA ARG A 44 6.78 2.58 -6.65
C ARG A 44 5.42 1.95 -6.97
N PHE A 45 5.14 1.70 -8.24
CA PHE A 45 3.88 1.13 -8.69
C PHE A 45 3.83 -0.40 -8.70
N THR A 46 4.94 -1.12 -8.48
CA THR A 46 4.95 -2.59 -8.46
C THR A 46 3.99 -3.19 -7.44
N TRP A 47 3.74 -2.48 -6.34
CA TRP A 47 2.90 -2.92 -5.24
C TRP A 47 1.42 -2.55 -5.41
N ARG A 48 1.07 -1.77 -6.44
CA ARG A 48 -0.27 -1.25 -6.66
C ARG A 48 -1.06 -2.16 -7.60
N ASN A 49 -2.22 -2.65 -7.14
CA ASN A 49 -3.20 -3.41 -7.93
C ASN A 49 -4.01 -2.55 -8.91
N GLU A 50 -3.61 -1.29 -9.15
CA GLU A 50 -4.39 -0.24 -9.83
C GLU A 50 -4.74 -0.52 -11.30
N ARG A 51 -4.35 -1.68 -11.84
CA ARG A 51 -4.60 -2.05 -13.24
C ARG A 51 -5.67 -3.13 -13.44
N SER A 52 -6.13 -3.76 -12.37
CA SER A 52 -7.18 -4.79 -12.44
C SER A 52 -8.34 -4.42 -11.54
N LEU A 53 -9.52 -4.31 -12.14
CA LEU A 53 -10.77 -4.09 -11.42
C LEU A 53 -11.60 -5.36 -11.48
N TYR A 54 -12.19 -5.73 -10.35
CA TYR A 54 -12.96 -6.95 -10.19
C TYR A 54 -14.37 -6.63 -9.71
N HIS A 55 -15.34 -7.36 -10.25
CA HIS A 55 -16.69 -7.37 -9.71
C HIS A 55 -16.71 -8.21 -8.43
N ASN A 56 -17.10 -7.58 -7.33
CA ASN A 56 -17.27 -8.19 -6.02
C ASN A 56 -18.66 -7.91 -5.47
N LYS A 57 -19.00 -8.57 -4.37
CA LYS A 57 -20.19 -8.26 -3.59
C LYS A 57 -19.78 -7.69 -2.25
N CYS A 58 -20.45 -6.61 -1.83
CA CYS A 58 -20.32 -6.09 -0.48
C CYS A 58 -20.72 -7.19 0.51
N ILE A 59 -19.86 -7.49 1.48
CA ILE A 59 -20.14 -8.55 2.47
C ILE A 59 -21.33 -8.19 3.36
N ALA A 60 -21.50 -6.92 3.71
CA ALA A 60 -22.59 -6.47 4.58
C ALA A 60 -23.96 -6.36 3.88
N THR A 61 -23.98 -5.92 2.61
CA THR A 61 -25.24 -5.58 1.92
C THR A 61 -25.54 -6.45 0.70
N GLY A 62 -24.58 -7.27 0.25
CA GLY A 62 -24.72 -8.15 -0.92
C GLY A 62 -24.74 -7.44 -2.26
N LYS A 63 -24.68 -6.10 -2.29
CA LYS A 63 -24.69 -5.31 -3.53
C LYS A 63 -23.42 -5.51 -4.33
N ASN A 64 -23.55 -5.44 -5.65
CA ASN A 64 -22.41 -5.51 -6.56
C ASN A 64 -21.58 -4.23 -6.45
N VAL A 65 -20.28 -4.41 -6.28
CA VAL A 65 -19.27 -3.34 -6.18
C VAL A 65 -18.09 -3.67 -7.08
N VAL A 66 -17.38 -2.63 -7.51
CA VAL A 66 -16.11 -2.78 -8.23
C VAL A 66 -14.99 -2.48 -7.24
N SER A 67 -14.04 -3.40 -7.10
CA SER A 67 -12.87 -3.22 -6.23
C SER A 67 -11.58 -3.61 -6.94
N GLY A 68 -10.44 -3.15 -6.42
CA GLY A 68 -9.11 -3.57 -6.89
C GLY A 68 -8.63 -4.90 -6.31
N PHE A 69 -9.49 -5.61 -5.57
CA PHE A 69 -9.19 -6.91 -4.96
C PHE A 69 -9.92 -8.00 -5.73
N SER A 70 -9.22 -9.06 -6.11
CA SER A 70 -9.87 -10.22 -6.74
C SER A 70 -10.81 -10.91 -5.76
N SER A 71 -11.83 -11.60 -6.28
CA SER A 71 -12.71 -12.46 -5.47
C SER A 71 -11.92 -13.51 -4.68
N ASP A 72 -10.80 -13.97 -5.26
CA ASP A 72 -9.98 -15.04 -4.73
C ASP A 72 -8.93 -14.53 -3.72
N SER A 73 -8.84 -13.21 -3.52
CA SER A 73 -7.85 -12.60 -2.61
C SER A 73 -8.14 -12.85 -1.13
N GLY A 74 -9.34 -13.31 -0.78
CA GLY A 74 -9.80 -13.42 0.60
C GLY A 74 -10.04 -12.08 1.31
N MET A 75 -9.90 -10.95 0.60
CA MET A 75 -10.11 -9.63 1.17
C MET A 75 -11.60 -9.33 1.37
N ILE A 76 -11.94 -8.80 2.54
CA ILE A 76 -13.29 -8.33 2.83
C ILE A 76 -13.55 -7.02 2.09
N VAL A 77 -14.56 -6.99 1.24
CA VAL A 77 -14.94 -5.80 0.45
C VAL A 77 -16.27 -5.25 0.96
N TYR A 78 -16.29 -3.95 1.27
CA TYR A 78 -17.48 -3.20 1.63
C TYR A 78 -17.83 -2.17 0.56
N GLU A 79 -19.13 -1.91 0.36
CA GLU A 79 -19.56 -0.79 -0.47
C GLU A 79 -19.30 0.55 0.24
N ARG A 80 -19.06 1.60 -0.54
CA ARG A 80 -18.75 2.93 -0.04
C ARG A 80 -19.79 3.42 0.97
N ASP A 81 -21.07 3.36 0.62
CA ASP A 81 -22.12 3.95 1.46
C ASP A 81 -22.30 3.18 2.78
N PHE A 82 -22.01 1.88 2.82
CA PHE A 82 -21.97 1.09 4.04
C PHE A 82 -20.73 1.44 4.88
N TRP A 83 -19.56 1.52 4.25
CA TRP A 83 -18.29 1.86 4.91
C TRP A 83 -18.35 3.22 5.62
N TRP A 84 -19.02 4.21 5.01
CA TRP A 84 -19.21 5.55 5.59
C TRP A 84 -20.46 5.68 6.47
N SER A 85 -21.18 4.58 6.71
CA SER A 85 -22.33 4.58 7.62
C SER A 85 -21.92 4.12 9.02
N ASP A 86 -22.73 4.46 10.02
CA ASP A 86 -22.53 3.98 11.40
C ASP A 86 -22.97 2.52 11.61
N LYS A 87 -23.17 1.76 10.53
CA LYS A 87 -23.61 0.36 10.60
C LYS A 87 -22.46 -0.62 10.81
N TRP A 88 -21.22 -0.20 10.59
CA TRP A 88 -20.06 -1.04 10.83
C TRP A 88 -19.69 -1.00 12.32
N ASP A 89 -19.66 -2.16 12.95
CA ASP A 89 -19.27 -2.30 14.36
C ASP A 89 -17.75 -2.50 14.49
N PRO A 90 -17.01 -1.52 15.03
CA PRO A 90 -15.57 -1.65 15.27
C PRO A 90 -15.21 -2.71 16.32
N MET A 91 -16.17 -3.16 17.12
CA MET A 91 -15.95 -4.20 18.13
C MET A 91 -16.23 -5.61 17.61
N SER A 92 -16.70 -5.75 16.36
CA SER A 92 -17.07 -7.04 15.77
C SER A 92 -15.93 -8.06 15.69
N PHE A 93 -14.68 -7.60 15.63
CA PHE A 93 -13.48 -8.42 15.66
C PHE A 93 -12.77 -8.44 17.03
N GLY A 94 -13.37 -7.83 18.04
CA GLY A 94 -12.88 -7.82 19.41
C GLY A 94 -12.97 -9.20 20.05
N VAL A 95 -12.00 -9.52 20.91
CA VAL A 95 -11.99 -10.74 21.71
C VAL A 95 -11.82 -10.35 23.17
N ASP A 96 -12.64 -10.90 24.05
CA ASP A 96 -12.55 -10.67 25.49
C ASP A 96 -11.25 -11.26 26.06
N TYR A 97 -10.66 -10.54 27.01
CA TYR A 97 -9.44 -10.98 27.70
C TYR A 97 -9.76 -12.05 28.74
N ASP A 98 -9.13 -13.21 28.61
CA ASP A 98 -9.24 -14.32 29.54
C ASP A 98 -8.16 -14.23 30.63
N PHE A 99 -8.53 -13.77 31.84
CA PHE A 99 -7.59 -13.64 32.96
C PHE A 99 -7.01 -14.97 33.47
N SER A 100 -7.54 -16.11 33.03
CA SER A 100 -7.00 -17.43 33.38
C SER A 100 -5.79 -17.84 32.53
N LYS A 101 -5.51 -17.14 31.42
CA LYS A 101 -4.43 -17.46 30.48
C LYS A 101 -3.34 -16.37 30.47
N PRO A 102 -2.06 -16.73 30.35
CA PRO A 102 -0.99 -15.75 30.16
C PRO A 102 -1.23 -14.86 28.94
N PHE A 103 -0.91 -13.56 29.07
CA PHE A 103 -1.13 -12.55 28.04
C PHE A 103 -0.56 -12.96 26.66
N PHE A 104 0.70 -13.38 26.60
CA PHE A 104 1.37 -13.67 25.32
C PHE A 104 0.77 -14.87 24.58
N LEU A 105 0.15 -15.81 25.29
CA LEU A 105 -0.56 -16.93 24.67
C LEU A 105 -1.78 -16.42 23.91
N GLN A 106 -2.62 -15.63 24.56
CA GLN A 106 -3.82 -15.03 23.96
C GLN A 106 -3.44 -14.08 22.80
N PHE A 107 -2.41 -13.25 23.02
CA PHE A 107 -1.91 -12.32 22.01
C PHE A 107 -1.42 -13.02 20.73
N TYR A 108 -0.78 -14.19 20.83
CA TYR A 108 -0.37 -14.95 19.64
C TYR A 108 -1.56 -15.40 18.81
N HIS A 109 -2.65 -15.80 19.45
CA HIS A 109 -3.89 -16.20 18.77
C HIS A 109 -4.63 -15.03 18.12
N TRP A 110 -4.48 -13.80 18.64
CA TRP A 110 -5.10 -12.59 18.08
C TRP A 110 -4.31 -11.93 16.95
N ARG A 111 -3.09 -12.39 16.67
CA ARG A 111 -2.19 -11.81 15.64
C ARG A 111 -2.34 -12.42 14.24
N ILE A 112 -3.41 -13.18 13.98
CA ILE A 112 -3.71 -13.78 12.67
C ILE A 112 -4.92 -13.07 12.08
#